data_AF-A0A2V6N606-F1
#
_entry.id   AF-A0A2V6N606-F1
#
_cell.length_a   1.000
_cell.length_b   1.000
_cell.length_c   1.000
_cell.angle_alpha   90.00
_cell.angle_beta   90.00
_cell.angle_gamma   90.00
#
_symmetry.space_group_name_H-M   'P 1'
#
loop_
_entity.id
_entity.type
_entity.pdbx_description
1 polymer ?
#
loop_
_entity_poly.entity_id
_entity_poly.type
_entity_poly.pdbx_seq_one_letter_code
_entity_poly.pdbx_strand_id
1 'polypeptide(L)'
;MKEAAIDTHSKALKINLDPRWYGTFAEIGAGQEVVRWFFRVGGAAGTVAKSMSAYDMKVSDAIYGHADRYVSRNRLQAMLDREFDLDVERLGQERAD
;
A
#
# COMPACT_ATOMS: atom_id res chain seq x y z
N MET A 1 -5.06 -18.25 27.67
CA MET A 1 -3.76 -17.69 27.23
C MET A 1 -3.94 -16.20 27.06
N LYS A 2 -3.12 -15.36 27.72
CA LYS A 2 -3.08 -13.93 27.38
C LYS A 2 -2.51 -13.83 25.97
N GLU A 3 -3.25 -13.24 25.03
CA GLU A 3 -2.68 -12.83 23.75
C GLU A 3 -1.49 -11.90 24.07
N ALA A 4 -0.29 -12.36 23.76
CA ALA A 4 0.87 -11.49 23.79
C ALA A 4 0.59 -10.35 22.82
N ALA A 5 0.65 -9.11 23.29
CA ALA A 5 0.48 -7.95 22.44
C ALA A 5 1.50 -8.04 21.30
N ILE A 6 1.01 -8.34 20.09
CA ILE A 6 1.88 -8.49 18.92
C ILE A 6 2.48 -7.10 18.65
N ASP A 7 3.79 -6.96 18.82
CA ASP A 7 4.50 -5.73 18.48
C ASP A 7 4.44 -5.46 16.97
N THR A 8 4.70 -4.22 16.56
CA THR A 8 4.60 -3.81 15.14
C THR A 8 5.50 -4.65 14.24
N HIS A 9 6.66 -5.06 14.74
CA HIS A 9 7.60 -5.89 14.00
C HIS A 9 6.98 -7.26 13.65
N SER A 10 6.44 -7.94 14.67
CA SER A 10 5.83 -9.25 14.53
C SER A 10 4.55 -9.20 13.70
N LYS A 11 3.77 -8.10 13.78
CA LYS A 11 2.60 -7.88 12.92
C LYS A 11 3.00 -7.75 11.45
N ALA A 12 3.95 -6.86 11.14
CA ALA A 12 4.38 -6.61 9.77
C ALA A 12 5.03 -7.86 9.16
N LEU A 13 5.87 -8.58 9.91
CA LEU A 13 6.48 -9.82 9.45
C LEU A 13 5.43 -10.90 9.16
N LYS A 14 4.43 -11.04 10.05
CA LYS A 14 3.34 -11.99 9.83
C LYS A 14 2.58 -11.70 8.53
N ILE A 15 2.36 -10.43 8.18
CA ILE A 15 1.70 -10.06 6.93
C ILE A 15 2.64 -10.34 5.73
N ASN A 16 3.93 -10.01 5.83
CA ASN A 16 4.91 -10.28 4.78
C ASN A 16 5.05 -11.76 4.40
N LEU A 17 4.78 -12.65 5.35
CA LEU A 17 4.84 -14.11 5.15
C LEU A 17 3.49 -14.72 4.74
N ASP A 18 2.43 -13.92 4.67
CA ASP A 18 1.09 -14.37 4.31
C ASP A 18 0.84 -14.15 2.81
N PRO A 19 0.75 -15.22 2.00
CA PRO A 19 0.68 -15.10 0.53
C PRO A 19 -0.64 -14.51 0.03
N ARG A 20 -1.63 -14.31 0.91
CA ARG A 20 -2.92 -13.71 0.55
C ARG A 20 -2.82 -12.24 0.18
N TRP A 21 -1.76 -11.55 0.62
CA TRP A 21 -1.64 -10.11 0.46
C TRP A 21 -0.46 -9.80 -0.44
N TYR A 22 -0.75 -9.23 -1.60
CA TYR A 22 0.25 -8.72 -2.52
C TYR A 22 -0.28 -7.49 -3.25
N GLY A 23 0.50 -6.41 -3.30
CA GLY A 23 0.11 -5.23 -4.05
C GLY A 23 0.82 -3.96 -3.60
N THR A 24 0.15 -2.84 -3.79
CA THR A 24 0.71 -1.50 -3.58
C THR A 24 0.34 -0.89 -2.23
N PHE A 25 1.33 -0.26 -1.56
CA PHE A 25 1.07 0.69 -0.47
C PHE A 25 0.94 2.11 -1.02
N ALA A 26 -0.25 2.70 -0.94
CA ALA A 26 -0.50 4.09 -1.34
C ALA A 26 -0.67 4.96 -0.09
N GLU A 27 0.32 5.81 0.20
CA GLU A 27 0.36 6.65 1.41
C GLU A 27 0.43 8.14 1.02
N ILE A 28 -0.51 8.94 1.53
CA ILE A 28 -0.46 10.40 1.48
C ILE A 28 -0.32 10.94 2.90
N GLY A 29 0.74 11.69 3.15
CA GLY A 29 1.12 12.09 4.51
C GLY A 29 1.83 10.98 5.27
N ALA A 30 2.09 11.20 6.55
CA ALA A 30 2.69 10.23 7.48
C ALA A 30 4.10 9.69 7.12
N GLY A 31 4.79 10.22 6.10
CA GLY A 31 6.19 9.91 5.83
C GLY A 31 6.46 8.50 5.28
N GLN A 32 5.44 7.83 4.72
CA GLN A 32 5.52 6.43 4.30
C GLN A 32 5.94 5.49 5.45
N GLU A 33 5.48 5.80 6.67
CA GLU A 33 5.88 5.05 7.86
C GLU A 33 5.29 3.64 7.87
N VAL A 34 4.15 3.39 7.22
CA VAL A 34 3.55 2.05 7.21
C VAL A 34 4.39 1.10 6.37
N VAL A 35 4.63 1.42 5.10
CA VAL A 35 5.41 0.54 4.21
C VAL A 35 6.86 0.36 4.69
N ARG A 36 7.42 1.36 5.39
CA ARG A 36 8.74 1.27 6.02
C ARG A 36 8.84 0.08 6.97
N TRP A 37 7.80 -0.24 7.75
CA TRP A 37 7.81 -1.42 8.61
C TRP A 37 7.89 -2.72 7.80
N PHE A 38 7.18 -2.79 6.67
CA PHE A 38 7.16 -3.97 5.80
C PHE A 38 8.54 -4.19 5.18
N PHE A 39 9.24 -3.13 4.78
CA PHE A 39 10.63 -3.25 4.34
C PHE A 39 11.58 -3.65 5.47
N ARG A 40 11.42 -3.06 6.66
CA ARG A 40 12.34 -3.25 7.79
C ARG A 40 12.36 -4.68 8.34
N VAL A 41 11.22 -5.35 8.39
CA VAL A 41 11.08 -6.66 9.05
C VAL A 41 11.47 -7.85 8.16
N GLY A 42 11.73 -7.62 6.87
CA GLY A 42 12.05 -8.68 5.89
C GLY A 42 10.82 -9.41 5.36
N GLY A 43 10.99 -10.14 4.24
CA GLY A 43 9.90 -10.83 3.55
C GLY A 43 9.04 -9.94 2.63
N ALA A 44 9.34 -8.63 2.53
CA ALA A 44 8.55 -7.67 1.77
C ALA A 44 8.32 -8.03 0.30
N ALA A 45 9.24 -8.77 -0.35
CA ALA A 45 9.07 -9.21 -1.74
C ALA A 45 7.84 -10.11 -1.95
N GLY A 46 7.34 -10.75 -0.89
CA GLY A 46 6.12 -11.56 -0.91
C GLY A 46 4.83 -10.76 -0.75
N THR A 47 4.90 -9.45 -0.48
CA THR A 47 3.72 -8.62 -0.15
C THR A 47 3.70 -7.25 -0.81
N VAL A 48 4.84 -6.61 -0.99
CA VAL A 48 4.95 -5.25 -1.53
C VAL A 48 5.38 -5.33 -2.99
N ALA A 49 4.44 -5.07 -3.91
CA ALA A 49 4.74 -4.87 -5.32
C ALA A 49 5.33 -3.48 -5.56
N LYS A 50 4.77 -2.47 -4.88
CA LYS A 50 5.12 -1.06 -5.06
C LYS A 50 4.77 -0.25 -3.81
N SER A 51 5.50 0.82 -3.58
CA SER A 51 5.13 1.87 -2.62
C SER A 51 4.98 3.18 -3.35
N MET A 52 3.92 3.93 -3.03
CA MET A 52 3.55 5.15 -3.73
C MET A 52 3.18 6.27 -2.76
N SER A 53 3.71 7.46 -3.00
CA SER A 53 3.34 8.68 -2.28
C SER A 53 3.35 9.89 -3.22
N ALA A 54 2.34 10.76 -3.10
CA ALA A 54 2.23 12.01 -3.86
C ALA A 54 1.80 13.15 -2.93
N TYR A 55 2.77 13.97 -2.50
CA TYR A 55 2.56 15.06 -1.55
C TYR A 55 2.13 16.36 -2.21
N ASP A 56 2.68 16.66 -3.39
CA ASP A 56 2.27 17.82 -4.15
C ASP A 56 0.88 17.59 -4.74
N MET A 57 -0.01 18.57 -4.57
CA MET A 57 -1.41 18.46 -5.00
C MET A 57 -1.53 18.29 -6.52
N LYS A 58 -0.68 18.95 -7.31
CA LYS A 58 -0.74 18.84 -8.78
C LYS A 58 -0.22 17.49 -9.25
N VAL A 59 0.83 16.98 -8.62
CA VAL A 59 1.32 15.62 -8.88
C VAL A 59 0.26 14.59 -8.49
N SER A 60 -0.36 14.75 -7.32
CA SER A 60 -1.45 13.87 -6.86
C SER A 60 -2.65 13.91 -7.82
N ASP A 61 -3.02 15.08 -8.33
CA ASP A 61 -4.08 15.24 -9.32
C ASP A 61 -3.72 14.62 -10.67
N ALA A 62 -2.47 14.73 -11.11
CA ALA A 62 -2.01 14.10 -12.35
C ALA A 62 -2.06 12.57 -12.29
N ILE A 63 -1.96 11.98 -11.10
CA ILE A 63 -1.95 10.54 -10.90
C ILE A 63 -3.34 9.99 -10.59
N TYR A 64 -4.09 10.65 -9.70
CA TYR A 64 -5.36 10.15 -9.14
C TYR A 64 -6.59 10.97 -9.59
N GLY A 65 -6.40 11.99 -10.41
CA GLY A 65 -7.47 12.92 -10.79
C GLY A 65 -7.74 13.99 -9.72
N HIS A 66 -8.58 14.96 -10.09
CA HIS A 66 -8.95 16.06 -9.22
C HIS A 66 -9.82 15.61 -8.04
N ALA A 67 -9.70 16.28 -6.89
CA ALA A 67 -10.63 16.11 -5.78
C ALA A 67 -10.89 17.45 -5.07
N ASP A 68 -12.15 17.73 -4.75
CA ASP A 68 -12.56 18.94 -4.02
C ASP A 68 -11.92 19.04 -2.62
N ARG A 69 -11.66 17.87 -2.00
CA ARG A 69 -10.94 17.74 -0.73
C ARG A 69 -9.95 16.58 -0.81
N TYR A 70 -8.69 16.85 -0.49
CA TYR A 70 -7.60 15.86 -0.57
C TYR A 70 -7.57 14.93 0.64
N VAL A 71 -8.04 15.38 1.80
CA VAL A 71 -8.32 14.49 2.95
C VAL A 71 -9.80 14.12 2.89
N SER A 72 -10.11 13.10 2.11
CA SER A 72 -11.48 12.63 1.91
C SER A 72 -11.54 11.16 1.52
N ARG A 73 -12.71 10.54 1.72
CA ARG A 73 -12.99 9.18 1.22
C ARG A 73 -12.84 9.11 -0.30
N ASN A 74 -13.29 10.13 -1.02
CA ASN A 74 -13.24 10.14 -2.49
C ASN A 74 -11.79 10.11 -3.00
N ARG A 75 -10.89 10.92 -2.40
CA ARG A 75 -9.46 10.87 -2.73
C ARG A 75 -8.87 9.50 -2.41
N LEU A 76 -9.15 8.95 -1.24
CA LEU A 76 -8.66 7.63 -0.86
C LEU A 76 -9.11 6.55 -1.85
N GLN A 77 -10.39 6.56 -2.24
CA GLN A 77 -10.92 5.60 -3.20
C GLN A 77 -10.23 5.72 -4.56
N ALA A 78 -10.05 6.94 -5.08
CA ALA A 78 -9.35 7.18 -6.34
C ALA A 78 -7.90 6.65 -6.33
N MET A 79 -7.21 6.76 -5.18
CA MET A 79 -5.90 6.14 -5.01
C MET A 79 -5.96 4.62 -5.05
N LEU A 80 -6.87 4.03 -4.27
CA LEU A 80 -7.02 2.56 -4.21
C LEU A 80 -7.35 1.98 -5.59
N ASP A 81 -8.32 2.57 -6.29
CA ASP A 81 -8.73 2.12 -7.62
C ASP A 81 -7.56 2.21 -8.60
N ARG A 82 -6.89 3.37 -8.66
CA ARG A 82 -5.76 3.60 -9.57
C ARG A 82 -4.61 2.61 -9.34
N GLU A 83 -4.22 2.41 -8.09
CA GLU A 83 -3.09 1.55 -7.76
C GLU A 83 -3.43 0.07 -7.93
N PHE A 84 -4.66 -0.34 -7.61
CA PHE A 84 -5.16 -1.69 -7.84
C PHE A 84 -5.24 -2.02 -9.32
N ASP A 85 -5.81 -1.13 -10.15
CA ASP A 85 -5.90 -1.32 -11.59
C ASP A 85 -4.51 -1.49 -12.22
N LEU A 86 -3.50 -0.72 -11.75
CA LEU A 86 -2.12 -0.87 -12.20
C LEU A 86 -1.50 -2.22 -11.78
N ASP A 87 -1.83 -2.71 -10.59
CA ASP A 87 -1.37 -4.03 -10.14
C ASP A 87 -2.00 -5.13 -11.01
N VAL A 88 -3.30 -5.05 -11.31
CA VAL A 88 -3.98 -5.99 -12.21
C VAL A 88 -3.44 -5.90 -13.65
N GLU A 89 -3.26 -4.70 -14.20
CA GLU A 89 -2.76 -4.48 -15.55
C GLU A 89 -1.36 -5.09 -15.74
N ARG A 90 -0.48 -4.92 -14.76
CA ARG A 90 0.94 -5.29 -14.89
C ARG A 90 1.25 -6.70 -14.43
N LEU A 91 0.54 -7.18 -13.41
CA LEU A 91 0.85 -8.45 -12.75
C LEU A 91 -0.23 -9.49 -12.98
N GLY A 92 -1.43 -9.10 -13.41
CA GLY A 92 -2.57 -9.99 -13.54
C GLY A 92 -2.32 -11.16 -14.48
N GLN A 93 -1.50 -11.03 -15.53
CA GLN A 93 -1.17 -12.16 -16.41
C GLN A 93 -0.01 -13.02 -15.91
N GLU A 94 0.98 -12.42 -15.22
CA GLU A 94 2.16 -13.14 -14.75
C GLU A 94 1.94 -13.84 -13.40
N ARG A 95 0.96 -13.37 -12.62
CA ARG A 95 0.62 -13.85 -11.28
C ARG A 95 -0.82 -14.36 -11.15
N ALA A 96 -1.61 -14.39 -12.23
CA ALA A 96 -2.82 -15.21 -12.23
C ALA A 96 -2.39 -16.68 -12.21
N ASP A 97 -2.71 -17.37 -11.14
CA ASP A 97 -2.73 -18.84 -11.13
C ASP A 97 -3.77 -19.36 -12.14
#